data_AF-A0A3S1QVD3-F1
#
_entry.id   AF-A0A3S1QVD3-F1
#
_cell.length_a   1.000
_cell.length_b   1.000
_cell.length_c   1.000
_cell.angle_alpha   90.00
_cell.angle_beta   90.00
_cell.angle_gamma   90.00
#
_symmetry.space_group_name_H-M   'P 1'
#
loop_
_entity.id
_entity.type
_entity.pdbx_description
1 polymer ?
#
loop_
_entity_poly.entity_id
_entity_poly.type
_entity_poly.pdbx_seq_one_letter_code
_entity_poly.pdbx_strand_id
1 'polypeptide(L)'
;LPNTITPTIQTIALNAAWLAGGVVVTESVFQLPGIGSALSEAVINRDMPTVLAITLIITATYVLINLVSEALILLLNPRLRVARGTT
;
A
#
# COMPACT_ATOMS: atom_id res chain seq x y z
N LEU A 1 -10.82 -28.86 1.77
CA LEU A 1 -10.76 -27.45 2.23
C LEU A 1 -10.33 -26.55 1.07
N PRO A 2 -11.26 -26.08 0.20
CA PRO A 2 -10.92 -25.36 -1.05
C PRO A 2 -11.28 -23.85 -1.03
N ASN A 3 -11.63 -23.26 0.12
CA ASN A 3 -12.17 -21.88 0.19
C ASN A 3 -11.25 -20.87 0.89
N THR A 4 -9.97 -21.20 1.14
CA THR A 4 -9.06 -20.35 1.93
C THR A 4 -8.09 -19.53 1.08
N ILE A 5 -7.94 -19.85 -0.20
CA ILE A 5 -6.97 -19.21 -1.10
C ILE A 5 -7.23 -17.71 -1.27
N THR A 6 -8.49 -17.30 -1.37
CA THR A 6 -8.90 -15.89 -1.51
C THR A 6 -8.50 -15.02 -0.32
N PRO A 7 -8.86 -15.34 0.94
CA PRO A 7 -8.42 -14.55 2.08
C PRO A 7 -6.92 -14.62 2.32
N THR A 8 -6.23 -15.72 1.99
CA THR A 8 -4.77 -15.81 2.15
C THR A 8 -4.02 -14.81 1.27
N ILE A 9 -4.43 -14.62 0.01
CA ILE A 9 -3.82 -13.63 -0.89
C ILE A 9 -4.02 -12.21 -0.33
N GLN A 10 -5.22 -11.92 0.18
CA GLN A 10 -5.54 -10.62 0.77
C GLN A 10 -4.67 -10.33 2.00
N THR A 11 -4.46 -11.34 2.86
CA THR A 11 -3.57 -11.23 4.03
C THR A 11 -2.12 -11.02 3.62
N ILE A 12 -1.62 -11.70 2.58
CA ILE A 12 -0.24 -11.51 2.09
C ILE A 12 -0.05 -10.09 1.54
N ALA A 13 -1.02 -9.60 0.74
CA ALA A 13 -0.99 -8.23 0.22
C ALA A 13 -1.00 -7.18 1.35
N LEU A 14 -1.83 -7.40 2.38
CA LEU A 14 -1.87 -6.52 3.55
C LEU A 14 -0.52 -6.51 4.28
N ASN A 15 0.09 -7.68 4.50
CA ASN A 15 1.41 -7.79 5.13
C ASN A 15 2.51 -7.10 4.31
N ALA A 16 2.48 -7.20 2.98
CA ALA A 16 3.41 -6.48 2.12
C ALA A 16 3.26 -4.95 2.24
N ALA A 17 2.02 -4.45 2.35
CA ALA A 17 1.78 -3.03 2.61
C ALA A 17 2.30 -2.58 3.99
N TRP A 18 2.21 -3.43 5.01
CA TRP A 18 2.81 -3.18 6.32
C TRP A 18 4.34 -3.09 6.26
N LEU A 19 5.01 -3.88 5.42
CA LEU A 19 6.46 -3.79 5.22
C LEU A 19 6.88 -2.44 4.62
N ALA A 20 6.09 -1.88 3.71
CA ALA A 20 6.35 -0.54 3.16
C ALA A 20 6.22 0.55 4.25
N GLY A 21 5.28 0.43 5.19
CA GLY A 21 5.23 1.28 6.38
C GLY A 21 6.45 1.11 7.30
N GLY A 22 6.95 -0.12 7.43
CA GLY A 22 8.18 -0.43 8.18
C GLY A 22 9.45 0.19 7.59
N VAL A 23 9.50 0.38 6.26
CA VAL A 23 10.60 1.08 5.59
C VAL A 23 10.70 2.54 6.04
N VAL A 24 9.57 3.25 6.19
CA VAL A 24 9.58 4.65 6.67
C VAL A 24 10.11 4.74 8.11
N VAL A 25 9.73 3.79 8.97
CA VAL A 25 10.23 3.72 10.35
C VAL A 25 11.73 3.43 10.37
N THR A 26 12.21 2.54 9.50
CA THR A 26 13.65 2.24 9.42
C THR A 26 14.46 3.42 8.86
N GLU A 27 13.95 4.18 7.89
CA GLU A 27 14.58 5.43 7.46
C GLU A 27 14.76 6.43 8.61
N SER A 28 13.72 6.60 9.43
CA SER A 28 13.74 7.52 10.58
C SER A 28 14.67 7.07 11.70
N VAL A 29 14.77 5.77 11.98
CA VAL A 29 15.62 5.22 13.06
C VAL A 29 17.10 5.28 12.66
N PHE A 30 17.42 5.01 11.40
CA PHE A 30 18.80 4.99 10.89
C PHE A 30 19.28 6.33 10.30
N GLN A 31 18.46 7.38 10.37
CA GLN A 31 18.77 8.70 9.79
C GLN A 31 19.19 8.64 8.31
N LEU A 32 18.63 7.69 7.56
CA LEU A 32 18.88 7.56 6.14
C LEU A 32 18.11 8.67 5.40
N PRO A 33 18.76 9.42 4.47
CA PRO A 33 18.09 10.44 3.69
C PRO A 33 17.05 9.76 2.77
N GLY A 34 15.79 9.90 3.16
CA GLY A 34 14.64 9.26 2.53
C GLY A 34 13.37 10.10 2.60
N ILE A 35 12.28 9.56 2.07
CA ILE A 35 10.98 10.26 2.00
C ILE A 35 10.45 10.56 3.41
N GLY A 36 10.72 9.68 4.39
CA GLY A 36 10.31 9.88 5.78
C GLY A 36 11.02 11.06 6.46
N SER A 37 12.33 11.20 6.22
CA SER A 37 13.12 12.32 6.77
C SER A 37 12.70 13.68 6.19
N ALA A 38 12.44 13.74 4.87
CA ALA A 38 11.97 14.95 4.19
C ALA A 38 10.57 15.38 4.66
N LEU A 39 9.69 14.42 4.97
CA LEU A 39 8.37 14.72 5.54
C LEU A 39 8.49 15.27 6.96
N SER A 40 9.34 14.67 7.81
CA SER A 40 9.58 15.15 9.17
C SER A 40 10.10 16.59 9.19
N GLU A 41 11.08 16.89 8.34
CA GLU A 41 11.63 18.24 8.19
C GLU A 41 10.60 19.24 7.64
N ALA A 42 9.80 18.85 6.65
CA ALA A 42 8.73 19.69 6.11
C ALA A 42 7.64 20.01 7.16
N VAL A 43 7.31 19.04 8.03
CA VAL A 43 6.36 19.25 9.14
C VAL A 43 6.92 20.23 10.16
N ILE A 44 8.20 20.09 10.53
CA ILE A 44 8.88 20.99 11.49
C ILE A 44 8.95 22.41 10.92
N ASN A 45 9.32 22.56 9.65
CA ASN A 45 9.42 23.85 8.97
C ASN A 45 8.05 24.43 8.57
N ARG A 46 6.94 23.75 8.92
CA ARG A 46 5.56 24.11 8.55
C ARG A 46 5.37 24.34 7.05
N ASP A 47 6.15 23.64 6.25
CA ASP A 47 6.15 23.77 4.81
C ASP A 47 5.05 22.87 4.22
N MET A 48 3.81 23.33 4.38
CA MET A 48 2.59 22.60 4.00
C MET A 48 2.57 22.11 2.55
N PRO A 49 3.08 22.87 1.54
CA PRO A 49 3.17 22.38 0.17
C PRO A 49 4.01 21.10 0.05
N THR A 50 5.13 21.05 0.75
CA THR A 50 6.06 19.91 0.73
C THR A 50 5.44 18.68 1.41
N VAL A 51 4.76 18.87 2.54
CA VAL A 51 4.01 17.80 3.22
C VAL A 51 2.91 17.24 2.33
N LEU A 52 2.16 18.11 1.64
CA LEU A 52 1.10 17.70 0.72
C LEU A 52 1.67 16.92 -0.47
N ALA A 53 2.77 17.38 -1.07
CA ALA A 53 3.42 16.68 -2.17
C ALA A 53 3.86 15.26 -1.79
N ILE A 54 4.52 15.12 -0.63
CA ILE A 54 4.97 13.81 -0.14
C ILE A 54 3.78 12.91 0.18
N THR A 55 2.76 13.46 0.85
CA THR A 55 1.54 12.72 1.19
C THR A 55 0.85 12.20 -0.08
N LEU A 56 0.71 13.04 -1.12
CA LEU A 56 0.10 12.66 -2.39
C LEU A 56 0.85 11.51 -3.06
N ILE A 57 2.19 11.53 -3.05
CA ILE A 57 3.03 10.47 -3.62
C ILE A 57 2.85 9.15 -2.86
N ILE A 58 2.85 9.20 -1.52
CA ILE A 58 2.65 8.02 -0.67
C ILE A 58 1.24 7.45 -0.89
N THR A 59 0.21 8.30 -0.89
CA THR A 59 -1.17 7.88 -1.14
C THR A 59 -1.33 7.29 -2.54
N ALA A 60 -0.76 7.91 -3.58
CA ALA A 60 -0.82 7.38 -4.94
C ALA A 60 -0.14 5.99 -5.04
N THR A 61 1.02 5.83 -4.40
CA THR A 61 1.72 4.53 -4.34
C THR A 61 0.88 3.47 -3.65
N TYR A 62 0.25 3.82 -2.52
CA TYR A 62 -0.64 2.93 -1.79
C TYR A 62 -1.84 2.50 -2.64
N VAL A 63 -2.49 3.45 -3.32
CA VAL A 63 -3.61 3.17 -4.23
C VAL A 63 -3.17 2.24 -5.36
N LEU A 64 -1.99 2.46 -5.95
CA LEU A 64 -1.45 1.57 -7.00
C LEU A 64 -1.21 0.14 -6.48
N ILE A 65 -0.61 -0.01 -5.31
CA ILE A 65 -0.39 -1.33 -4.70
C ILE A 65 -1.73 -2.02 -4.42
N ASN A 66 -2.70 -1.28 -3.89
CA ASN A 66 -4.03 -1.83 -3.61
C ASN A 66 -4.73 -2.26 -4.91
N LEU A 67 -4.65 -1.45 -5.96
CA LEU A 67 -5.25 -1.73 -7.26
C LEU A 67 -4.59 -2.94 -7.94
N VAL A 68 -3.26 -3.06 -7.85
CA VAL A 68 -2.51 -4.25 -8.30
C VAL A 68 -2.93 -5.49 -7.50
N SER A 69 -3.14 -5.35 -6.18
CA SER A 69 -3.59 -6.45 -5.33
C SER A 69 -5.00 -6.91 -5.72
N GLU A 70 -5.92 -5.99 -5.96
CA GLU A 70 -7.27 -6.31 -6.45
C GLU A 70 -7.23 -6.96 -7.85
N ALA A 71 -6.38 -6.47 -8.75
CA ALA A 71 -6.19 -7.05 -10.08
C ALA A 71 -5.63 -8.48 -10.00
N LEU A 72 -4.64 -8.72 -9.13
CA LEU A 72 -4.07 -10.05 -8.88
C LEU A 72 -5.12 -11.01 -8.30
N ILE A 73 -5.96 -10.54 -7.37
CA ILE A 73 -7.07 -11.32 -6.82
C ILE A 73 -8.07 -11.69 -7.94
N LEU A 74 -8.41 -10.74 -8.82
CA LEU A 74 -9.31 -10.99 -9.95
C LEU A 74 -8.74 -12.00 -10.94
N LEU A 75 -7.45 -11.89 -11.29
CA LEU A 75 -6.76 -12.79 -12.20
C LEU A 75 -6.61 -14.20 -11.62
N LEU A 76 -6.30 -14.31 -10.33
CA LEU A 76 -6.04 -15.59 -9.66
C LEU A 76 -7.33 -16.32 -9.24
N ASN A 77 -8.47 -15.62 -9.13
CA ASN A 77 -9.79 -16.22 -8.86
C ASN A 77 -10.73 -16.18 -10.07
N PRO A 78 -10.68 -17.20 -10.97
CA PRO A 78 -11.68 -17.36 -12.03
C PRO A 78 -13.11 -17.58 -11.50
N ARG A 79 -13.29 -17.92 -10.22
CA ARG A 79 -14.61 -18.13 -9.58
C ARG A 79 -15.37 -16.84 -9.26
N LEU A 80 -14.70 -15.69 -9.08
CA LEU A 80 -15.39 -14.40 -8.92
C LEU A 80 -16.02 -13.91 -10.23
N ARG A 81 -15.61 -14.49 -11.37
CA ARG A 81 -16.19 -14.19 -12.69
C ARG A 81 -17.62 -14.74 -12.86
N VAL A 82 -18.04 -15.72 -12.05
CA VAL A 82 -19.35 -16.39 -12.19
C VAL A 82 -20.42 -15.75 -11.30
N ALA A 83 -20.06 -15.15 -10.17
CA ALA A 83 -21.04 -14.57 -9.23
C ALA A 83 -21.71 -13.26 -9.71
N ARG A 84 -21.21 -12.64 -10.78
CA ARG A 84 -21.84 -11.46 -11.42
C ARG A 84 -22.71 -11.82 -12.64
N GLY A 85 -22.87 -13.11 -12.96
CA GLY A 85 -23.46 -13.57 -14.22
C GLY A 85 -24.76 -14.36 -14.14
N THR A 86 -25.49 -14.37 -13.01
CA THR A 86 -26.79 -15.05 -12.93
C THR A 86 -27.83 -14.17 -12.24
N THR A 87 -28.45 -13.29 -13.03
CA THR A 87 -29.89 -13.01 -12.93
C THR A 87 -30.54 -13.69 -14.13
#